data_AF-B7C8J8-F1
#
_entry.id   AF-B7C8J8-F1
#
_cell.length_a   1.000
_cell.length_b   1.000
_cell.length_c   1.000
_cell.angle_alpha   90.00
_cell.angle_beta   90.00
_cell.angle_gamma   90.00
#
_symmetry.space_group_name_H-M   'P 1'
#
loop_
_entity.id
_entity.type
_entity.pdbx_description
1 polymer ?
#
loop_
_entity_poly.entity_id
_entity_poly.type
_entity_poly.pdbx_seq_one_letter_code
_entity_poly.pdbx_strand_id
1 'polypeptide(L)' 'MRRKHMEVVKGRGYVYSIQYHIVWCVKYRRDVLNGKVSTRLKELLTRISKDNGFQILEMNMDEDH' A
#
# COMPACT_ATOMS: atom_id res chain seq x y z
N MET A 1 -0.61 20.45 -14.60
CA MET A 1 -0.21 19.49 -13.55
C MET A 1 -0.95 19.86 -12.26
N ARG A 2 -1.95 19.08 -11.85
CA ARG A 2 -2.69 19.36 -10.60
C ARG A 2 -1.84 18.91 -9.42
N ARG A 3 -1.49 19.84 -8.51
CA ARG A 3 -0.90 19.50 -7.22
C ARG A 3 -1.90 18.63 -6.46
N LYS A 4 -1.63 17.33 -6.27
CA LYS A 4 -2.35 16.51 -5.27
C LYS A 4 -2.13 17.22 -3.93
N HIS A 5 -3.21 17.68 -3.31
CA HIS A 5 -3.15 18.28 -2.00
C HIS A 5 -2.66 17.21 -1.03
N MET A 6 -1.49 17.43 -0.43
CA MET A 6 -0.89 16.45 0.48
C MET A 6 -1.57 16.60 1.84
N GLU A 7 -2.44 15.65 2.18
CA GLU A 7 -3.12 15.65 3.47
C GLU A 7 -2.11 15.48 4.60
N VAL A 8 -2.17 16.36 5.60
CA VAL A 8 -1.30 16.34 6.78
C VAL A 8 -2.10 15.84 7.99
N VAL A 9 -1.48 14.98 8.78
CA VAL A 9 -2.03 14.50 10.04
C VAL A 9 -1.53 15.39 11.18
N LYS A 10 -2.43 15.75 12.10
CA LYS A 10 -2.13 16.59 13.26
C LYS A 10 -2.31 15.79 14.55
N GLY A 11 -1.27 15.76 15.38
CA GLY A 11 -1.34 15.27 16.75
C GLY A 11 -1.38 16.42 17.77
N ARG A 12 -1.25 16.10 19.05
CA ARG A 12 -1.31 17.09 20.15
C ARG A 12 -0.23 18.16 20.08
N GLY A 13 0.90 17.89 19.43
CA GLY A 13 2.03 18.83 19.31
C GLY A 13 2.90 18.62 18.07
N TYR A 14 2.37 17.95 17.05
CA TYR A 14 3.10 17.65 15.82
C TYR A 14 2.18 17.64 14.60
N VAL A 15 2.73 17.98 13.44
CA VAL A 15 2.07 17.91 12.14
C VAL A 15 3.00 17.15 11.21
N TYR A 16 2.50 16.14 10.53
CA TYR A 16 3.30 15.32 9.64
C TYR A 16 2.55 14.90 8.37
N SER A 17 3.32 14.61 7.33
CA SER A 17 2.88 13.88 6.14
C SER A 17 4.00 12.91 5.78
N ILE A 18 3.85 11.67 6.21
CA ILE A 18 4.84 10.61 6.00
C ILE A 18 4.25 9.60 5.03
N GLN A 19 4.94 9.40 3.91
CA GLN A 19 4.53 8.47 2.85
C GLN A 19 5.74 7.61 2.48
N TYR A 20 5.49 6.32 2.28
CA TYR A 20 6.52 5.35 1.89
C TYR A 20 6.12 4.70 0.56
N HIS A 21 7.12 4.50 -0.31
CA HIS A 21 6.98 3.65 -1.47
C HIS A 21 7.60 2.28 -1.14
N ILE A 22 6.75 1.28 -0.95
CA ILE A 22 7.16 -0.06 -0.54
C ILE A 22 6.94 -1.00 -1.73
N VAL A 23 7.99 -1.72 -2.12
CA VAL A 23 7.96 -2.73 -3.17
C VAL A 23 8.65 -3.98 -2.66
N TRP A 24 8.07 -5.15 -2.91
CA TRP A 24 8.68 -6.45 -2.67
C TRP A 24 8.36 -7.39 -3.82
N CYS A 25 9.08 -8.51 -3.96
CA CYS A 25 8.78 -9.54 -4.95
C CYS A 25 8.43 -10.85 -4.26
N VAL A 26 7.76 -11.75 -4.97
CA VAL A 26 7.55 -13.11 -4.48
C VAL A 26 8.88 -13.88 -4.43
N LYS A 27 8.90 -14.95 -3.61
CA LYS A 27 10.06 -15.83 -3.52
C LYS A 27 10.40 -16.42 -4.90
N TYR A 28 11.64 -16.23 -5.34
CA TYR A 28 12.16 -16.61 -6.66
C TYR A 28 11.52 -15.89 -7.87
N ARG A 29 10.84 -14.76 -7.68
CA ARG A 29 10.21 -13.98 -8.77
C ARG A 29 9.36 -14.84 -9.72
N ARG A 30 8.52 -15.69 -9.13
CA ARG A 30 7.58 -16.51 -9.89
C ARG A 30 6.33 -15.70 -10.22
N ASP A 31 5.76 -15.92 -11.39
CA ASP A 31 4.55 -15.22 -11.85
C ASP A 31 3.28 -15.83 -11.19
N VAL A 32 3.14 -15.63 -9.88
CA VAL A 32 2.07 -16.23 -9.06
C VAL A 32 1.03 -15.22 -8.58
N LEU A 33 1.29 -13.91 -8.73
CA LEU A 33 0.36 -12.85 -8.34
C LEU A 33 -0.68 -12.58 -9.43
N ASN A 34 -1.39 -13.63 -9.85
CA ASN A 34 -2.42 -13.53 -10.89
C ASN A 34 -3.78 -14.08 -10.40
N GLY A 35 -4.84 -13.67 -11.10
CA GLY A 35 -6.21 -14.11 -10.85
C GLY A 35 -6.63 -14.00 -9.37
N LYS A 36 -7.00 -15.14 -8.79
CA LYS A 36 -7.52 -15.20 -7.40
C LYS A 36 -6.45 -14.87 -6.35
N VAL A 37 -5.17 -15.13 -6.65
CA VAL A 37 -4.07 -14.88 -5.69
C VAL A 37 -3.90 -13.38 -5.48
N SER A 38 -3.86 -12.59 -6.56
CA SER A 38 -3.74 -11.13 -6.47
C SER A 38 -4.95 -10.50 -5.80
N THR A 39 -6.18 -10.94 -6.13
CA THR A 39 -7.40 -10.46 -5.46
C THR A 39 -7.32 -10.69 -3.95
N ARG A 40 -6.98 -11.91 -3.53
CA ARG A 40 -6.90 -12.24 -2.10
C ARG A 40 -5.79 -11.48 -1.39
N LEU A 41 -4.65 -11.28 -2.03
CA LEU A 41 -3.55 -10.51 -1.46
C LEU A 41 -3.95 -9.04 -1.23
N LYS A 42 -4.64 -8.41 -2.20
CA LYS A 42 -5.16 -7.03 -2.05
C LYS A 42 -6.14 -6.90 -0.87
N GLU A 43 -7.03 -7.87 -0.70
CA GLU A 43 -7.95 -7.92 0.46
C GLU A 43 -7.21 -8.04 1.79
N LEU A 44 -6.17 -8.89 1.85
CA LEU A 44 -5.36 -9.07 3.05
C LEU A 44 -4.59 -7.80 3.41
N LEU A 45 -3.94 -7.17 2.43
CA LEU A 45 -3.21 -5.91 2.63
C LEU A 45 -4.15 -4.79 3.10
N THR A 46 -5.35 -4.71 2.53
CA THR A 46 -6.39 -3.74 2.93
C THR A 46 -6.87 -3.99 4.37
N ARG A 47 -6.96 -5.25 4.80
CA ARG A 47 -7.31 -5.59 6.17
C ARG A 47 -6.18 -5.21 7.13
N ILE A 48 -4.95 -5.59 6.79
CA ILE A 48 -3.76 -5.26 7.58
C ILE A 48 -3.63 -3.74 7.76
N SER A 49 -3.90 -2.95 6.71
CA SER A 49 -3.86 -1.49 6.83
C SER A 49 -4.88 -0.94 7.80
N LYS A 50 -6.11 -1.49 7.80
CA LYS A 50 -7.16 -1.12 8.77
C LYS A 50 -6.78 -1.53 10.18
N ASP A 51 -6.30 -2.77 10.35
CA ASP A 51 -5.94 -3.32 11.66
C ASP A 51 -4.77 -2.56 12.32
N ASN A 52 -3.85 -2.04 11.50
CA ASN A 52 -2.67 -1.29 11.97
C ASN A 52 -2.83 0.25 11.86
N GLY A 53 -3.98 0.74 11.40
CA GLY A 53 -4.28 2.17 11.35
C GLY A 53 -3.44 2.98 10.36
N PHE A 54 -2.95 2.37 9.28
CA PHE A 54 -2.27 3.10 8.19
C PHE A 54 -3.09 3.12 6.91
N GLN A 55 -2.80 4.11 6.05
CA GLN A 55 -3.49 4.29 4.79
C GLN A 55 -2.66 3.77 3.62
N ILE A 56 -3.30 3.04 2.71
CA ILE A 56 -2.73 2.69 1.41
C ILE A 56 -3.24 3.70 0.39
N LEU A 57 -2.34 4.57 -0.09
CA LEU A 57 -2.68 5.61 -1.07
C LEU A 57 -2.79 5.05 -2.49
N GLU A 58 -1.95 4.08 -2.82
CA GLU A 58 -1.87 3.42 -4.10
C GLU A 58 -1.37 1.99 -3.90
N MET A 59 -1.89 1.05 -4.69
CA MET A 59 -1.50 -0.35 -4.64
C MET A 59 -1.49 -0.91 -6.07
N ASN A 60 -0.30 -1.04 -6.63
CA ASN A 60 -0.06 -1.71 -7.90
C ASN A 60 0.45 -3.12 -7.64
N MET A 61 0.21 -4.03 -8.58
CA MET A 61 0.63 -5.41 -8.50
C MET A 61 0.85 -5.93 -9.90
N ASP A 62 2.02 -6.49 -10.12
CA ASP A 62 2.43 -7.21 -11.32
C ASP A 62 2.58 -8.70 -10.97
N GLU A 63 2.91 -9.55 -11.95
CA GLU A 63 2.83 -11.01 -11.77
C GLU A 63 3.80 -11.56 -10.70
N ASP A 64 4.92 -10.88 -10.47
CA ASP A 64 5.96 -11.29 -9.51
C ASP A 64 6.21 -10.28 -8.37
N HIS A 65 5.52 -9.14 -8.33
CA HIS A 65 5.68 -8.08 -7.31
C HIS A 65 4.40 -7.32 -6.96
#